data_AF-A0A662EYB4-F1
#
_entry.id   AF-A0A662EYB4-F1
#
_cell.length_a   1.000
_cell.length_b   1.000
_cell.length_c   1.000
_cell.angle_alpha   90.00
_cell.angle_beta   90.00
_cell.angle_gamma   90.00
#
_symmetry.space_group_name_H-M   'P 1'
#
loop_
_entity.id
_entity.type
_entity.pdbx_description
1 polymer ?
#
loop_
_entity_poly.entity_id
_entity_poly.type
_entity_poly.pdbx_seq_one_letter_code
_entity_poly.pdbx_strand_id
1 'polypeptide(L)'
;ELTSLGENIVDEARSIVPVRTGYLRSTIYYERKGKHKLIVGAKAHYAGYVEYGTRKMAAQPYLRPAIARCIPNFFKRLFRRLR
;
A
#
# COMPACT_ATOMS: atom_id res chain seq x y z
N GLU A 1 13.30 -6.20 7.51
CA GLU A 1 13.29 -5.77 6.10
C GLU A 1 11.88 -5.61 5.54
N LEU A 2 11.06 -6.66 5.53
CA LEU A 2 9.65 -6.57 5.12
C LEU A 2 8.82 -5.59 5.95
N THR A 3 9.14 -5.41 7.23
CA THR A 3 8.52 -4.39 8.09
C THR A 3 8.74 -2.98 7.51
N SER A 4 10.00 -2.63 7.21
CA SER A 4 10.34 -1.35 6.58
C SER A 4 9.72 -1.21 5.19
N LEU A 5 9.62 -2.29 4.41
CA LEU A 5 8.88 -2.26 3.15
C LEU A 5 7.38 -1.95 3.37
N GLY A 6 6.76 -2.60 4.34
CA GLY A 6 5.36 -2.36 4.71
C GLY A 6 5.10 -0.93 5.17
N GLU A 7 5.98 -0.38 6.01
CA GLU A 7 5.93 1.01 6.45
C GLU A 7 6.00 1.96 5.25
N ASN A 8 7.00 1.80 4.38
CA ASN A 8 7.15 2.64 3.20
C ASN A 8 5.92 2.55 2.27
N ILE A 9 5.36 1.36 2.07
CA ILE A 9 4.15 1.19 1.23
C ILE A 9 2.96 1.90 1.88
N VAL A 10 2.77 1.79 3.20
CA VAL A 10 1.66 2.44 3.89
C VAL A 10 1.82 3.96 3.88
N ASP A 11 3.02 4.48 4.10
CA ASP A 11 3.30 5.91 4.06
C ASP A 11 3.07 6.48 2.66
N GLU A 12 3.52 5.77 1.64
CA GLU A 12 3.28 6.12 0.24
C GLU A 12 1.79 6.06 -0.11
N ALA A 13 1.09 5.00 0.30
CA ALA A 13 -0.36 4.90 0.09
C ALA A 13 -1.11 6.03 0.81
N ARG A 14 -0.69 6.39 2.02
CA ARG A 14 -1.27 7.50 2.79
C ARG A 14 -0.98 8.87 2.19
N SER A 15 0.08 9.04 1.39
CA SER A 15 0.41 10.32 0.76
C SER A 15 -0.45 10.58 -0.48
N ILE A 16 -0.83 9.53 -1.21
CA ILE A 16 -1.57 9.65 -2.47
C ILE A 16 -3.07 9.33 -2.38
N VAL A 17 -3.53 8.70 -1.29
CA VAL A 17 -4.94 8.35 -1.11
C VAL A 17 -5.83 9.58 -1.15
N PRO A 18 -6.99 9.54 -1.84
CA PRO A 18 -7.95 10.64 -1.81
C PRO A 18 -8.49 10.88 -0.39
N VAL A 19 -8.45 12.13 0.06
CA VAL A 19 -8.87 12.52 1.41
C VAL A 19 -10.14 13.36 1.34
N ARG A 20 -11.20 12.88 1.98
CA ARG A 20 -12.41 13.67 2.28
C ARG A 20 -12.51 13.99 3.77
N THR A 21 -12.66 12.94 4.58
CA THR A 21 -12.71 13.04 6.06
C THR A 21 -11.46 12.50 6.74
N GLY A 22 -10.56 11.84 6.00
CA GLY A 22 -9.38 11.16 6.53
C GLY A 22 -9.61 9.71 7.00
N TYR A 23 -10.85 9.23 7.09
CA TYR A 23 -11.14 7.88 7.57
C TYR A 23 -10.51 6.78 6.69
N LEU A 24 -10.59 6.88 5.36
CA LEU A 24 -9.93 5.91 4.48
C LEU A 24 -8.43 5.85 4.75
N ARG A 25 -7.77 7.01 4.79
CA ARG A 25 -6.33 7.16 5.03
C ARG A 25 -5.90 6.56 6.38
N SER A 26 -6.67 6.78 7.44
CA SER A 26 -6.36 6.25 8.77
C SER A 26 -6.49 4.73 8.86
N THR A 27 -7.31 4.11 8.00
CA THR A 27 -7.53 2.66 7.98
C THR A 27 -6.50 1.86 7.17
N ILE A 28 -5.58 2.53 6.47
CA ILE A 28 -4.52 1.88 5.69
C ILE A 28 -3.52 1.22 6.65
N TYR A 29 -3.21 -0.06 6.40
CA TYR A 29 -2.34 -0.88 7.23
C TYR A 29 -1.48 -1.84 6.41
N TYR A 30 -0.42 -2.34 7.06
CA TYR A 30 0.30 -3.52 6.63
C TYR A 30 0.31 -4.56 7.75
N GLU A 31 0.40 -5.83 7.40
CA GLU A 31 0.51 -6.95 8.32
C GLU A 31 1.54 -7.95 7.78
N ARG A 32 2.52 -8.32 8.60
CA ARG A 32 3.48 -9.36 8.24
C ARG A 32 2.96 -10.73 8.66
N LYS A 33 2.80 -11.66 7.71
CA LYS A 33 2.43 -13.05 7.98
C LYS A 33 3.65 -13.96 7.76
N GLY A 34 4.24 -14.47 8.84
CA GLY A 34 5.44 -15.29 8.76
C GLY A 34 6.67 -14.54 8.24
N LYS A 35 7.64 -15.26 7.66
CA LYS A 35 8.94 -14.69 7.26
C LYS A 35 8.94 -13.97 5.91
N HIS A 36 8.09 -14.38 4.97
CA HIS A 36 8.17 -13.94 3.57
C HIS A 36 6.85 -13.39 2.99
N LYS A 37 5.82 -13.20 3.82
CA LYS A 37 4.53 -12.66 3.37
C LYS A 37 4.23 -11.34 4.06
N LEU A 38 3.93 -10.33 3.25
CA LEU A 38 3.49 -9.02 3.68
C LEU A 38 2.11 -8.77 3.04
N ILE A 39 1.14 -8.44 3.87
CA ILE A 39 -0.21 -8.05 3.45
C ILE A 39 -0.31 -6.54 3.63
N VAL A 40 -0.89 -5.86 2.64
CA VAL A 40 -1.19 -4.43 2.71
C VAL A 40 -2.65 -4.24 2.30
N GLY A 41 -3.36 -3.38 3.01
CA GLY A 41 -4.77 -3.14 2.74
C GLY A 41 -5.30 -1.90 3.47
N ALA A 42 -6.61 -1.71 3.38
CA ALA A 42 -7.33 -0.69 4.14
C ALA A 42 -8.59 -1.31 4.73
N LYS A 43 -8.93 -0.96 5.99
CA LYS A 43 -10.08 -1.53 6.70
C LYS A 43 -11.42 -0.88 6.34
N ALA A 44 -11.42 0.31 5.75
CA ALA A 44 -12.66 0.96 5.34
C ALA A 44 -13.44 0.07 4.35
N HIS A 45 -14.73 -0.17 4.61
CA HIS A 45 -15.55 -1.06 3.77
C HIS A 45 -15.63 -0.62 2.30
N TYR A 46 -15.48 0.67 2.03
CA TYR A 46 -15.50 1.23 0.68
C TYR A 46 -14.12 1.34 0.02
N ALA A 47 -13.05 0.90 0.69
CA ALA A 47 -11.68 0.99 0.20
C ALA A 47 -11.48 0.36 -1.18
N GLY A 48 -12.09 -0.80 -1.42
CA GLY A 48 -12.01 -1.49 -2.72
C GLY A 48 -12.70 -0.70 -3.84
N TYR A 49 -13.84 -0.07 -3.57
CA TYR A 49 -14.53 0.76 -4.55
C TYR A 49 -13.69 1.99 -4.95
N VAL A 50 -12.91 2.54 -4.01
CA VAL A 50 -11.98 3.64 -4.30
C VAL A 50 -10.79 3.14 -5.11
N GLU A 51 -10.17 2.02 -4.72
CA GLU A 51 -8.98 1.47 -5.40
C GLU A 51 -9.27 1.04 -6.85
N TYR A 52 -10.41 0.38 -7.08
CA TYR A 52 -10.74 -0.26 -8.37
C TYR A 52 -11.81 0.47 -9.17
N GLY A 53 -12.48 1.45 -8.57
CA GLY A 53 -13.63 2.11 -9.16
C GLY A 53 -14.89 1.24 -9.11
N THR A 54 -15.98 1.80 -9.63
CA THR A 54 -17.28 1.14 -9.79
C THR A 54 -17.89 1.54 -11.14
N ARG A 55 -19.02 0.95 -11.51
CA ARG A 55 -19.77 1.37 -12.72
C ARG A 55 -20.08 2.88 -12.77
N LYS A 56 -20.20 3.55 -11.62
CA LYS A 56 -20.59 4.96 -11.50
C LYS A 56 -19.43 5.90 -11.12
N MET A 57 -18.24 5.38 -10.85
CA MET A 57 -17.12 6.16 -10.33
C MET A 57 -15.79 5.60 -10.84
N ALA A 58 -14.95 6.44 -11.43
CA ALA A 58 -13.61 6.06 -11.84
C ALA A 58 -12.75 5.62 -10.65
N ALA A 59 -11.79 4.73 -10.90
CA ALA A 59 -10.83 4.28 -9.90
C ALA A 59 -9.91 5.42 -9.45
N GLN A 60 -9.63 5.48 -8.15
CA GLN A 60 -8.64 6.37 -7.53
C GLN A 60 -7.65 5.49 -6.76
N PRO A 61 -6.77 4.75 -7.47
CA PRO A 61 -5.89 3.77 -6.86
C PRO A 61 -4.84 4.45 -5.98
N TYR A 62 -4.59 3.86 -4.82
CA TYR A 62 -3.63 4.34 -3.83
C TYR A 62 -2.75 3.21 -3.28
N LEU A 63 -3.21 1.95 -3.27
CA LEU A 63 -2.40 0.81 -2.83
C LEU A 63 -1.51 0.28 -3.96
N ARG A 64 -2.08 -0.02 -5.13
CA ARG A 64 -1.32 -0.55 -6.28
C ARG A 64 -0.17 0.38 -6.71
N PRO A 65 -0.38 1.70 -6.87
CA PRO A 65 0.73 2.61 -7.21
C PRO A 65 1.78 2.70 -6.10
N ALA A 66 1.40 2.70 -4.83
CA ALA A 66 2.35 2.70 -3.71
C ALA A 66 3.24 1.45 -3.72
N ILE A 67 2.63 0.27 -3.92
CA ILE A 67 3.35 -0.99 -4.03
C ILE A 67 4.34 -0.96 -5.21
N ALA A 68 3.89 -0.52 -6.39
CA ALA A 68 4.72 -0.45 -7.58
C ALA A 68 5.94 0.48 -7.41
N ARG A 69 5.80 1.56 -6.63
CA ARG A 69 6.88 2.52 -6.34
C ARG A 69 7.87 1.99 -5.32
N CYS A 70 7.42 1.27 -4.29
CA CYS A 70 8.28 0.79 -3.20
C CYS A 70 9.05 -0.50 -3.54
N ILE A 71 8.45 -1.42 -4.31
CA ILE A 71 9.04 -2.74 -4.61
C ILE A 71 10.43 -2.67 -5.27
N PRO A 72 10.67 -1.85 -6.32
CA PRO A 72 11.97 -1.82 -7.00
C PRO A 72 13.14 -1.43 -6.06
N ASN A 73 12.91 -0.43 -5.21
CA ASN A 73 13.91 0.03 -4.24
C ASN A 73 14.23 -1.04 -3.20
N PHE A 74 13.23 -1.82 -2.78
CA PHE A 74 13.44 -2.94 -1.88
C PHE A 74 14.31 -4.02 -2.52
N PHE A 75 14.01 -4.46 -3.74
CA PHE A 75 14.81 -5.46 -4.45
C PHE A 75 16.24 -4.96 -4.70
N LYS A 76 16.42 -3.69 -5.09
CA LYS A 76 17.76 -3.09 -5.24
C LYS A 76 18.59 -3.18 -3.95
N ARG A 77 17.97 -2.89 -2.79
CA ARG A 77 18.64 -3.00 -1.48
C ARG A 77 18.92 -4.45 -1.09
N LEU A 78 18.00 -5.36 -1.40
CA LEU A 78 18.13 -6.78 -1.11
C LEU A 78 19.26 -7.42 -1.93
N PHE A 79 19.26 -7.21 -3.25
CA PHE A 79 20.30 -7.75 -4.14
C PHE A 79 21.69 -7.17 -3.84
N ARG A 80 21.79 -5.92 -3.39
CA ARG A 80 23.07 -5.34 -2.96
C ARG A 80 23.68 -6.04 -1.74
N ARG A 81 22.86 -6.69 -0.90
CA ARG A 81 23.34 -7.43 0.28
C ARG A 81 23.67 -8.90 0.01
N LEU A 82 23.03 -9.47 -1.01
CA LEU A 82 23.22 -10.87 -1.40
C LEU A 82 24.46 -11.06 -2.30
N ARG A 83 25.11 -9.97 -2.69
CA ARG A 83 26.36 -9.93 -3.43
C ARG A 83 27.49 -9.57 -2.49
#